data_AF-A0A2A3AH09-F1
#
_entry.id   AF-A0A2A3AH09-F1
#
_cell.length_a   1.000
_cell.length_b   1.000
_cell.length_c   1.000
_cell.angle_alpha   90.00
_cell.angle_beta   90.00
_cell.angle_gamma   90.00
#
_symmetry.space_group_name_H-M   'P 1'
#
loop_
_entity.id
_entity.type
_entity.pdbx_description
1 polymer ?
#
loop_
_entity_poly.entity_id
_entity_poly.type
_entity_poly.pdbx_seq_one_letter_code
_entity_poly.pdbx_strand_id
1 'polypeptide(L)'
;MIIMDIRCGPDRSVLDTESESRIAVKFRKRPFHGVISYGLRDELKNRPDSLQWWHRYAHVLDQPTASDDDGELRVLRYLAEQHGVLSFSQSVACAARSLRSLWAADWSEDDLDSAELWNIKEGHVSSVWLVSVLHAGDDAHTHFILNVARDIDAGPVLEDTSQAMRTLLDRHPELPIAAVLDIASVPLTQGTGTRNVVVTRNEYVPRALEAHLIGSVDGTTARSPEHRIVLIERFRTSSEHPAQIIGAHGRYASLDERERMYQAVDDVAAAAAPDLPYRVDLNHGDLVWSPGGPAIVALS
;
A
#
# COMPACT_ATOMS: atom_id res chain seq x y z
N MET A 1 -16.76 24.02 -1.62
CA MET A 1 -15.56 24.03 -0.77
C MET A 1 -15.57 22.70 -0.04
N ILE A 2 -14.77 21.74 -0.50
CA ILE A 2 -14.82 20.37 0.01
C ILE A 2 -14.00 20.32 1.29
N ILE A 3 -14.60 19.83 2.37
CA ILE A 3 -13.89 19.49 3.60
C ILE A 3 -13.53 18.00 3.47
N MET A 4 -12.41 17.69 2.81
CA MET A 4 -11.84 16.34 2.87
C MET A 4 -11.16 16.19 4.24
N ASP A 5 -11.69 15.34 5.12
CA ASP A 5 -11.02 14.98 6.38
C ASP A 5 -9.87 14.01 6.09
N ILE A 6 -8.71 14.56 5.71
CA ILE A 6 -7.50 13.80 5.37
C ILE A 6 -6.83 13.35 6.67
N ARG A 7 -7.21 12.18 7.19
CA ARG A 7 -6.52 11.49 8.28
C ARG A 7 -5.49 10.52 7.70
N CYS A 8 -4.22 10.72 8.02
CA CYS A 8 -3.10 9.92 7.51
C CYS A 8 -2.93 8.66 8.35
N GLY A 9 -2.72 7.48 7.74
CA GLY A 9 -2.68 6.19 8.44
C GLY A 9 -1.40 5.92 9.25
N PRO A 10 -1.21 4.69 9.77
CA PRO A 10 -2.21 3.74 10.23
C PRO A 10 -2.52 4.06 11.70
N ASP A 11 -3.41 5.02 11.95
CA ASP A 11 -4.00 5.18 13.28
C ASP A 11 -5.48 4.85 13.24
N ARG A 12 -5.77 3.61 13.64
CA ARG A 12 -6.87 3.43 14.57
C ARG A 12 -6.25 3.25 15.96
N SER A 13 -6.44 4.24 16.81
CA SER A 13 -6.07 4.22 18.23
C SER A 13 -7.05 3.31 19.01
N VAL A 14 -6.46 2.37 19.75
CA VAL A 14 -6.84 1.68 21.01
C VAL A 14 -8.33 1.39 21.27
N LEU A 15 -8.68 0.10 21.38
CA LEU A 15 -9.72 -0.34 22.30
C LEU A 15 -9.10 -0.37 23.71
N ASP A 16 -9.64 0.50 24.54
CA ASP A 16 -9.27 0.72 25.93
C ASP A 16 -9.88 -0.38 26.80
N THR A 17 -9.10 -0.88 27.75
CA THR A 17 -9.66 -1.37 29.01
C THR A 17 -8.80 -0.80 30.13
N GLU A 18 -8.88 0.50 30.37
CA GLU A 18 -9.43 1.08 31.60
C GLU A 18 -8.98 2.54 31.78
N SER A 19 -9.97 3.40 32.05
CA SER A 19 -9.87 4.72 32.71
C SER A 19 -9.40 5.96 31.91
N GLU A 20 -10.36 6.87 31.80
CA GLU A 20 -10.29 8.32 31.61
C GLU A 20 -8.90 8.97 31.69
N SER A 21 -8.25 9.22 30.54
CA SER A 21 -7.55 10.47 30.24
C SER A 21 -6.93 10.40 28.83
N ARG A 22 -7.67 10.96 27.86
CA ARG A 22 -7.27 11.05 26.45
C ARG A 22 -5.95 11.82 26.29
N ILE A 23 -4.96 11.20 25.64
CA ILE A 23 -3.81 11.91 25.05
C ILE A 23 -3.98 11.90 23.53
N ALA A 24 -4.22 13.08 22.96
CA ALA A 24 -4.15 13.32 21.53
C ALA A 24 -2.68 13.48 21.11
N VAL A 25 -2.16 12.56 20.30
CA VAL A 25 -0.84 12.74 19.66
C VAL A 25 -1.04 13.61 18.42
N LYS A 26 -0.51 14.84 18.46
CA LYS A 26 -0.35 15.66 17.26
C LYS A 26 0.74 15.04 16.38
N PHE A 27 0.36 14.33 15.33
CA PHE A 27 1.30 13.98 14.25
C PHE A 27 1.75 15.28 13.56
N ARG A 28 2.98 15.71 13.83
CA ARG A 28 3.62 16.83 13.10
C ARG A 28 4.39 16.36 11.85
N LYS A 29 4.56 15.05 11.65
CA LYS A 29 5.35 14.49 10.54
C LYS A 29 4.62 13.26 9.99
N ARG A 30 4.21 13.33 8.72
CA ARG A 30 3.51 12.26 7.99
C ARG A 30 4.58 11.41 7.28
N PRO A 31 4.72 10.11 7.57
CA PRO A 31 5.80 9.30 6.99
C PRO A 31 5.42 8.73 5.62
N PHE A 32 4.79 9.54 4.76
CA PHE A 32 4.70 9.19 3.34
C PHE A 32 6.13 9.13 2.79
N HIS A 33 6.43 8.15 1.94
CA HIS A 33 7.78 7.68 1.60
C HIS A 33 8.49 6.80 2.65
N GLY A 34 7.77 6.14 3.55
CA GLY A 34 8.37 5.17 4.49
C GLY A 34 9.09 4.02 3.77
N VAL A 35 8.63 3.66 2.57
CA VAL A 35 9.22 2.66 1.69
C VAL A 35 9.79 3.32 0.43
N ILE A 36 10.99 2.92 0.01
CA ILE A 36 11.62 3.41 -1.22
C ILE A 36 10.77 3.02 -2.43
N SER A 37 10.49 3.96 -3.32
CA SER A 37 9.70 3.68 -4.53
C SER A 37 10.43 2.72 -5.48
N TYR A 38 9.68 1.95 -6.27
CA TYR A 38 10.21 0.88 -7.13
C TYR A 38 11.34 1.36 -8.06
N GLY A 39 11.10 2.41 -8.86
CA GLY A 39 12.08 2.94 -9.82
C GLY A 39 13.31 3.57 -9.15
N LEU A 40 13.14 4.12 -7.95
CA LEU A 40 14.20 4.75 -7.19
C LEU A 40 15.09 3.74 -6.42
N ARG A 41 14.62 2.49 -6.27
CA ARG A 41 15.23 1.50 -5.38
C ARG A 41 16.68 1.19 -5.72
N ASP A 42 16.94 0.91 -6.98
CA ASP A 42 18.26 0.44 -7.41
C ASP A 42 19.25 1.60 -7.43
N GLU A 43 18.80 2.80 -7.78
CA GLU A 43 19.59 4.03 -7.74
C GLU A 43 20.07 4.37 -6.31
N LEU A 44 19.21 4.18 -5.30
CA LEU A 44 19.62 4.38 -3.90
C LEU A 44 20.49 3.23 -3.37
N LYS A 45 20.19 1.97 -3.72
CA LYS A 45 21.02 0.83 -3.28
C LYS A 45 22.46 0.92 -3.77
N ASN A 46 22.68 1.49 -4.96
CA ASN A 46 24.01 1.60 -5.56
C ASN A 46 24.84 2.79 -5.03
N ARG A 47 24.30 3.58 -4.09
CA ARG A 47 24.97 4.76 -3.51
C ARG A 47 25.22 4.55 -2.01
N PRO A 48 26.50 4.52 -1.55
CA PRO A 48 26.87 4.09 -0.20
C PRO A 48 26.10 4.73 0.96
N ASP A 49 25.75 6.02 0.87
CA ASP A 49 25.12 6.76 1.97
C ASP A 49 23.61 7.00 1.77
N SER A 50 23.08 6.69 0.60
CA SER A 50 21.76 7.21 0.21
C SER A 50 20.58 6.50 0.88
N LEU A 51 20.77 5.25 1.34
CA LEU A 51 19.80 4.55 2.18
C LEU A 51 19.66 5.25 3.55
N GLN A 52 20.76 5.71 4.14
CA GLN A 52 20.73 6.45 5.40
C GLN A 52 20.03 7.79 5.22
N TRP A 53 20.31 8.48 4.11
CA TRP A 53 19.62 9.71 3.74
C TRP A 53 18.11 9.48 3.60
N TRP A 54 17.69 8.40 2.94
CA TRP A 54 16.28 8.05 2.80
C TRP A 54 15.60 7.90 4.16
N HIS A 55 16.16 7.06 5.05
CA HIS A 55 15.61 6.86 6.39
C HIS A 55 15.51 8.16 7.19
N ARG A 56 16.49 9.06 7.02
CA ARG A 56 16.50 10.37 7.67
C ARG A 56 15.45 11.32 7.10
N TYR A 57 15.29 11.38 5.78
CA TYR A 57 14.61 12.50 5.11
C TYR A 57 13.31 12.17 4.36
N ALA A 58 12.98 10.90 4.12
CA ALA A 58 11.83 10.55 3.29
C ALA A 58 10.50 11.18 3.78
N HIS A 59 10.31 11.26 5.10
CA HIS A 59 9.13 11.88 5.74
C HIS A 59 8.97 13.40 5.51
N VAL A 60 10.00 14.08 4.98
CA VAL A 60 9.98 15.50 4.62
C VAL A 60 10.29 15.76 3.15
N LEU A 61 10.33 14.70 2.33
CA LEU A 61 10.68 14.80 0.91
C LEU A 61 9.79 15.82 0.19
N ASP A 62 8.49 15.81 0.52
CA ASP A 62 7.44 16.67 -0.05
C ASP A 62 7.28 18.03 0.63
N GLN A 63 7.91 18.25 1.79
CA GLN A 63 7.67 19.47 2.55
C GLN A 63 8.44 20.64 1.92
N PRO A 64 7.82 21.82 1.77
CA PRO A 64 8.55 23.03 1.42
C PRO A 64 9.35 23.48 2.65
N THR A 65 10.48 22.83 2.91
CA THR A 65 11.37 23.21 4.02
C THR A 65 12.25 24.37 3.59
N ALA A 66 12.42 25.34 4.50
CA ALA A 66 13.29 26.51 4.32
C ALA A 66 14.80 26.18 4.30
N SER A 67 15.19 24.90 4.32
CA SER A 67 16.58 24.45 4.24
C SER A 67 16.88 23.89 2.85
N ASP A 68 16.83 24.74 1.83
CA ASP A 68 17.48 24.47 0.55
C ASP A 68 19.02 24.30 0.70
N ASP A 69 19.56 24.43 1.92
CA ASP A 69 20.98 24.24 2.25
C ASP A 69 21.38 22.78 2.54
N ASP A 70 20.43 21.86 2.78
CA ASP A 70 20.77 20.45 3.01
C ASP A 70 21.03 19.73 1.68
N GLY A 71 22.32 19.45 1.39
CA GLY A 71 22.76 18.78 0.18
C GLY A 71 22.16 17.37 0.01
N GLU A 72 21.97 16.62 1.09
CA GLU A 72 21.48 15.23 1.06
C GLU A 72 20.00 15.22 0.64
N LEU A 73 19.19 16.06 1.28
CA LEU A 73 17.76 16.20 0.96
C LEU A 73 17.54 16.71 -0.48
N ARG A 74 18.36 17.65 -0.97
CA ARG A 74 18.30 18.11 -2.36
C ARG A 74 18.58 17.00 -3.36
N VAL A 75 19.59 16.16 -3.10
CA VAL A 75 19.89 15.00 -3.94
C VAL A 75 18.70 14.03 -3.96
N LEU A 76 18.13 13.71 -2.80
CA LEU A 76 16.96 12.83 -2.74
C LEU A 76 15.76 13.39 -3.49
N ARG A 77 15.45 14.69 -3.35
CA ARG A 77 14.38 15.35 -4.11
C ARG A 77 14.62 15.31 -5.60
N TYR A 78 15.84 15.60 -6.03
CA TYR A 78 16.22 15.52 -7.44
C TYR A 78 16.00 14.11 -8.00
N LEU A 79 16.46 13.07 -7.30
CA LEU A 79 16.26 11.69 -7.75
C LEU A 79 14.77 11.32 -7.77
N ALA A 80 14.03 11.66 -6.71
CA ALA A 80 12.59 11.44 -6.66
C ALA A 80 11.87 12.11 -7.84
N GLU A 81 12.26 13.32 -8.21
CA GLU A 81 11.72 14.02 -9.38
C GLU A 81 12.10 13.31 -10.69
N GLN A 82 13.35 12.89 -10.88
CA GLN A 82 13.80 12.18 -12.09
C GLN A 82 13.04 10.88 -12.34
N HIS A 83 12.75 10.13 -11.28
CA HIS A 83 11.95 8.90 -11.37
C HIS A 83 10.43 9.17 -11.36
N GLY A 84 10.03 10.43 -11.18
CA GLY A 84 8.63 10.80 -11.04
C GLY A 84 7.97 10.15 -9.82
N VAL A 85 8.67 10.03 -8.70
CA VAL A 85 8.06 9.60 -7.44
C VAL A 85 6.97 10.60 -7.06
N LEU A 86 5.76 10.10 -6.81
CA LEU A 86 4.61 10.92 -6.42
C LEU A 86 4.77 11.42 -5.00
N SER A 87 4.53 12.70 -4.78
CA SER A 87 4.30 13.22 -3.43
C SER A 87 2.98 12.71 -2.84
N PHE A 88 2.80 12.83 -1.52
CA PHE A 88 1.54 12.47 -0.85
C PHE A 88 0.35 13.15 -1.51
N SER A 89 0.47 14.47 -1.74
CA SER A 89 -0.57 15.28 -2.36
C SER A 89 -0.89 14.84 -3.79
N GLN A 90 0.11 14.39 -4.54
CA GLN A 90 -0.08 13.89 -5.91
C GLN A 90 -0.75 12.52 -5.91
N SER A 91 -0.36 11.62 -5.00
CA SER A 91 -1.00 10.32 -4.83
C SER A 91 -2.48 10.46 -4.42
N VAL A 92 -2.78 11.33 -3.44
CA VAL A 92 -4.16 11.69 -3.08
C VAL A 92 -4.92 12.25 -4.27
N ALA A 93 -4.31 13.17 -5.02
CA ALA A 93 -4.97 13.78 -6.19
C ALA A 93 -5.29 12.74 -7.28
N CYS A 94 -4.43 11.74 -7.48
CA CYS A 94 -4.69 10.65 -8.41
C CYS A 94 -5.85 9.76 -7.91
N ALA A 95 -5.86 9.39 -6.64
CA ALA A 95 -6.96 8.63 -6.02
C ALA A 95 -8.29 9.39 -6.07
N ALA A 96 -8.30 10.68 -5.73
CA ALA A 96 -9.51 11.49 -5.78
C ALA A 96 -10.01 11.72 -7.21
N ARG A 97 -9.09 11.88 -8.18
CA ARG A 97 -9.47 12.03 -9.58
C ARG A 97 -10.04 10.73 -10.14
N SER A 98 -9.46 9.58 -9.81
CA SER A 98 -10.00 8.30 -10.26
C SER A 98 -11.44 8.13 -9.77
N LEU A 99 -11.72 8.43 -8.49
CA LEU A 99 -13.08 8.46 -7.90
C LEU A 99 -14.10 9.17 -8.81
N ARG A 100 -13.75 10.36 -9.28
CA ARG A 100 -14.61 11.19 -10.12
C ARG A 100 -14.69 10.75 -11.59
N SER A 101 -13.57 10.34 -12.18
CA SER A 101 -13.53 10.10 -13.63
C SER A 101 -14.06 8.73 -14.03
N LEU A 102 -13.90 7.74 -13.16
CA LEU A 102 -14.20 6.34 -13.49
C LEU A 102 -15.52 5.87 -12.89
N TRP A 103 -15.96 6.48 -11.78
CA TRP A 103 -17.04 5.92 -10.96
C TRP A 103 -18.18 6.90 -10.66
N ALA A 104 -18.14 8.13 -11.19
CA ALA A 104 -19.26 9.08 -11.11
C ALA A 104 -20.49 8.68 -11.94
N ALA A 105 -20.41 7.67 -12.80
CA ALA A 105 -21.56 7.24 -13.60
C ALA A 105 -22.65 6.56 -12.76
N ASP A 106 -22.26 5.86 -11.69
CA ASP A 106 -23.17 5.12 -10.82
C ASP A 106 -23.38 5.79 -9.46
N TRP A 107 -22.65 6.86 -9.16
CA TRP A 107 -22.65 7.54 -7.87
C TRP A 107 -23.18 8.97 -7.99
N SER A 108 -23.92 9.40 -6.97
CA SER A 108 -24.35 10.79 -6.86
C SER A 108 -23.19 11.71 -6.45
N GLU A 109 -23.34 13.02 -6.70
CA GLU A 109 -22.37 14.02 -6.20
C GLU A 109 -22.26 13.97 -4.66
N ASP A 110 -23.36 13.68 -3.96
CA ASP A 110 -23.37 13.54 -2.50
C ASP A 110 -22.51 12.35 -2.03
N ASP A 111 -22.49 11.25 -2.79
CA ASP A 111 -21.62 10.09 -2.51
C ASP A 111 -20.14 10.46 -2.70
N LEU A 112 -19.84 11.25 -3.73
CA LEU A 112 -18.46 11.72 -3.98
C LEU A 112 -17.99 12.71 -2.91
N ASP A 113 -18.90 13.53 -2.39
CA ASP A 113 -18.61 14.48 -1.32
C ASP A 113 -18.49 13.80 0.06
N SER A 114 -19.11 12.62 0.25
CA SER A 114 -19.00 11.81 1.47
C SER A 114 -17.78 10.88 1.48
N ALA A 115 -17.12 10.69 0.33
CA ALA A 115 -16.02 9.74 0.18
C ALA A 115 -14.79 10.10 1.04
N GLU A 116 -14.34 9.13 1.83
CA GLU A 116 -13.13 9.23 2.63
C GLU A 116 -11.98 8.44 1.99
N LEU A 117 -10.78 9.01 1.99
CA LEU A 117 -9.56 8.39 1.48
C LEU A 117 -8.53 8.24 2.60
N TRP A 118 -8.20 6.98 2.92
CA TRP A 118 -7.29 6.63 3.99
C TRP A 118 -6.05 5.95 3.41
N ASN A 119 -4.87 6.56 3.49
CA ASN A 119 -3.64 5.84 3.11
C ASN A 119 -3.30 4.81 4.20
N ILE A 120 -3.39 3.52 3.87
CA ILE A 120 -3.22 2.42 4.83
C ILE A 120 -1.88 1.72 4.72
N LYS A 121 -1.22 1.78 3.55
CA LYS A 121 0.08 1.16 3.29
C LYS A 121 0.82 1.92 2.18
N GLU A 122 2.14 1.86 2.24
CA GLU A 122 3.02 2.15 1.11
C GLU A 122 3.84 0.91 0.81
N GLY A 123 3.80 0.47 -0.44
CA GLY A 123 4.72 -0.53 -0.98
C GLY A 123 5.79 0.11 -1.87
N HIS A 124 6.64 -0.72 -2.45
CA HIS A 124 7.55 -0.26 -3.50
C HIS A 124 6.78 0.21 -4.74
N VAL A 125 5.75 -0.55 -5.14
CA VAL A 125 4.99 -0.32 -6.38
C VAL A 125 3.86 0.69 -6.18
N SER A 126 3.02 0.53 -5.15
CA SER A 126 1.81 1.34 -4.97
C SER A 126 1.71 2.00 -3.58
N SER A 127 1.09 3.17 -3.55
CA SER A 127 0.45 3.69 -2.34
C SER A 127 -0.96 3.10 -2.27
N VAL A 128 -1.30 2.50 -1.13
CA VAL A 128 -2.57 1.80 -0.93
C VAL A 128 -3.52 2.69 -0.15
N TRP A 129 -4.70 2.93 -0.72
CA TRP A 129 -5.74 3.80 -0.17
C TRP A 129 -7.01 2.98 0.08
N LEU A 130 -7.50 2.97 1.32
CA LEU A 130 -8.85 2.53 1.60
C LEU A 130 -9.81 3.67 1.26
N VAL A 131 -10.78 3.37 0.41
CA VAL A 131 -11.92 4.25 0.14
C VAL A 131 -13.08 3.77 0.99
N SER A 132 -13.74 4.70 1.67
CA SER A 132 -15.00 4.47 2.37
C SER A 132 -16.01 5.49 1.88
N VAL A 133 -17.16 5.03 1.40
CA VAL A 133 -18.22 5.90 0.86
C VAL A 133 -19.52 5.61 1.56
N LEU A 134 -20.15 6.64 2.11
CA LEU A 134 -21.49 6.58 2.67
C LEU A 134 -22.48 6.97 1.57
N HIS A 135 -23.32 6.02 1.16
CA HIS A 135 -24.26 6.27 0.08
C HIS A 135 -25.46 7.11 0.54
N ALA A 136 -25.88 8.06 -0.29
CA ALA A 136 -27.03 8.90 -0.02
C ALA A 136 -28.29 8.05 0.18
N GLY A 137 -28.85 8.08 1.40
CA GLY A 137 -30.05 7.32 1.76
C GLY A 137 -29.80 5.88 2.22
N ASP A 138 -28.55 5.47 2.41
CA ASP A 138 -28.15 4.22 3.05
C ASP A 138 -27.26 4.50 4.28
N ASP A 139 -27.38 3.67 5.31
CA ASP A 139 -26.48 3.70 6.47
C ASP A 139 -25.23 2.83 6.25
N ALA A 140 -25.19 2.05 5.16
CA ALA A 140 -24.08 1.18 4.82
C ALA A 140 -22.94 1.90 4.08
N HIS A 141 -21.71 1.62 4.50
CA HIS A 141 -20.50 2.09 3.81
C HIS A 141 -20.02 1.07 2.78
N THR A 142 -19.76 1.54 1.56
CA THR A 142 -19.02 0.78 0.55
C THR A 142 -17.53 0.99 0.76
N HIS A 143 -16.78 -0.12 0.77
CA HIS A 143 -15.32 -0.12 0.94
C HIS A 143 -14.62 -0.80 -0.24
N PHE A 144 -13.52 -0.21 -0.68
CA PHE A 144 -12.60 -0.82 -1.64
C PHE A 144 -11.21 -0.21 -1.50
N ILE A 145 -10.24 -0.82 -2.15
CA ILE A 145 -8.85 -0.35 -2.17
C ILE A 145 -8.57 0.33 -3.50
N LEU A 146 -7.89 1.47 -3.46
CA LEU A 146 -7.21 2.06 -4.59
C LEU A 146 -5.69 1.89 -4.41
N ASN A 147 -5.06 1.21 -5.36
CA ASN A 147 -3.60 1.19 -5.47
C ASN A 147 -3.18 2.26 -6.47
N VAL A 148 -2.39 3.23 -6.04
CA VAL A 148 -1.85 4.29 -6.91
C VAL A 148 -0.38 4.01 -7.14
N ALA A 149 0.03 3.82 -8.40
CA ALA A 149 1.44 3.61 -8.75
C ALA A 149 2.31 4.76 -8.26
N ARG A 150 3.43 4.45 -7.62
CA ARG A 150 4.22 5.46 -6.88
C ARG A 150 5.19 6.25 -7.74
N ASP A 151 5.61 5.70 -8.87
CA ASP A 151 6.55 6.34 -9.79
C ASP A 151 6.32 5.86 -11.22
N ILE A 152 7.17 6.32 -12.16
CA ILE A 152 7.05 6.01 -13.59
C ILE A 152 7.22 4.50 -13.85
N ASP A 153 8.17 3.87 -13.16
CA ASP A 153 8.54 2.47 -13.37
C ASP A 153 7.58 1.52 -12.65
N ALA A 154 6.97 1.97 -11.55
CA ALA A 154 5.97 1.25 -10.80
C ALA A 154 4.63 1.12 -11.54
N GLY A 155 4.31 2.05 -12.45
CA GLY A 155 3.06 2.06 -13.21
C GLY A 155 2.85 0.77 -14.01
N PRO A 156 3.77 0.43 -14.94
CA PRO A 156 3.70 -0.82 -15.70
C PRO A 156 3.65 -2.06 -14.81
N VAL A 157 4.44 -2.09 -13.73
CA VAL A 157 4.43 -3.22 -12.78
C VAL A 157 3.06 -3.39 -12.12
N LEU A 158 2.43 -2.30 -11.68
CA LEU A 158 1.09 -2.36 -11.08
C LEU A 158 0.03 -2.82 -12.09
N GLU A 159 0.10 -2.32 -13.33
CA GLU A 159 -0.81 -2.70 -14.41
C GLU A 159 -0.67 -4.18 -14.77
N ASP A 160 0.55 -4.65 -15.03
CA ASP A 160 0.84 -6.04 -15.41
C ASP A 160 0.41 -7.03 -14.32
N THR A 161 0.77 -6.76 -13.07
CA THR A 161 0.42 -7.61 -11.92
C THR A 161 -1.10 -7.64 -11.67
N SER A 162 -1.77 -6.50 -11.83
CA SER A 162 -3.23 -6.42 -11.68
C SER A 162 -3.96 -7.14 -12.82
N GLN A 163 -3.47 -7.02 -14.05
CA GLN A 163 -4.03 -7.73 -15.21
C GLN A 163 -3.85 -9.25 -15.08
N ALA A 164 -2.73 -9.69 -14.53
CA ALA A 164 -2.50 -11.09 -14.20
C ALA A 164 -3.48 -11.62 -13.16
N MET A 165 -3.67 -10.89 -12.05
CA MET A 165 -4.64 -11.26 -11.02
C MET A 165 -6.06 -11.38 -11.59
N ARG A 166 -6.49 -10.43 -12.45
CA ARG A 166 -7.78 -10.52 -13.16
C ARG A 166 -7.87 -11.79 -13.99
N THR A 167 -6.85 -12.04 -14.82
CA THR A 167 -6.84 -13.19 -15.72
C THR A 167 -6.89 -14.51 -14.96
N LEU A 168 -6.20 -14.59 -13.82
CA LEU A 168 -6.24 -15.78 -12.96
C LEU A 168 -7.61 -15.97 -12.32
N LEU A 169 -8.20 -14.91 -11.75
CA LEU A 169 -9.54 -14.98 -11.15
C LEU A 169 -10.65 -15.28 -12.16
N ASP A 170 -10.54 -14.77 -13.39
CA ASP A 170 -11.50 -15.06 -14.46
C ASP A 170 -11.49 -16.56 -14.84
N ARG A 171 -10.32 -17.21 -14.75
CA ARG A 171 -10.16 -18.65 -15.04
C ARG A 171 -10.44 -19.54 -13.84
N HIS A 172 -10.12 -19.04 -12.64
CA HIS A 172 -10.18 -19.76 -11.38
C HIS A 172 -10.82 -18.87 -10.29
N PRO A 173 -12.16 -18.67 -10.34
CA PRO A 173 -12.86 -17.80 -9.40
C PRO A 173 -12.80 -18.26 -7.94
N GLU A 174 -12.42 -19.52 -7.70
CA GLU A 174 -12.26 -20.12 -6.39
C GLU A 174 -10.95 -19.76 -5.69
N LEU A 175 -9.98 -19.19 -6.41
CA LEU A 175 -8.68 -18.86 -5.82
C LEU A 175 -8.82 -17.75 -4.77
N PRO A 176 -8.02 -17.81 -3.69
CA PRO A 176 -8.04 -16.81 -2.63
C PRO A 176 -7.29 -15.55 -3.05
N ILE A 177 -7.70 -14.90 -4.14
CA ILE A 177 -7.11 -13.66 -4.67
C ILE A 177 -8.15 -12.54 -4.49
N ALA A 178 -7.74 -11.41 -3.92
CA ALA A 178 -8.60 -10.24 -3.84
C ALA A 178 -8.87 -9.69 -5.26
N ALA A 179 -10.15 -9.48 -5.59
CA ALA A 179 -10.51 -9.13 -6.95
C ALA A 179 -9.93 -7.77 -7.37
N VAL A 180 -9.33 -7.72 -8.56
CA VAL A 180 -9.03 -6.46 -9.25
C VAL A 180 -10.25 -6.09 -10.07
N LEU A 181 -10.94 -5.04 -9.65
CA LEU A 181 -12.20 -4.60 -10.25
C LEU A 181 -11.96 -3.72 -11.47
N ASP A 182 -11.00 -2.80 -11.36
CA ASP A 182 -10.69 -1.83 -12.42
C ASP A 182 -9.18 -1.55 -12.50
N ILE A 183 -8.70 -1.26 -13.71
CA ILE A 183 -7.35 -0.75 -13.97
C ILE A 183 -7.52 0.49 -14.84
N ALA A 184 -6.95 1.61 -14.39
CA ALA A 184 -7.13 2.87 -15.07
C ALA A 184 -5.85 3.71 -15.09
N SER A 185 -5.83 4.66 -16.02
CA SER A 185 -4.74 5.60 -16.22
C SER A 185 -5.24 7.00 -15.93
N VAL A 186 -4.68 7.64 -14.91
CA VAL A 186 -5.11 8.95 -14.42
C VAL A 186 -4.09 10.02 -14.82
N PRO A 187 -4.49 11.05 -15.59
CA PRO A 187 -3.55 12.09 -16.00
C PRO A 187 -3.17 12.98 -14.82
N LEU A 188 -1.89 13.10 -14.51
CA LEU A 188 -1.31 13.99 -13.53
C LEU A 188 -0.44 15.04 -14.23
N THR A 189 -0.85 16.30 -14.14
CA THR A 189 -0.07 17.44 -14.64
C THR A 189 0.96 17.88 -13.59
N GLN A 190 2.23 17.90 -13.97
CA GLN A 190 3.35 18.36 -13.16
C GLN A 190 4.22 19.32 -13.99
N GLY A 191 4.40 20.55 -13.51
CA GLY A 191 5.12 21.58 -14.26
C GLY A 191 4.50 21.81 -15.64
N THR A 192 5.28 21.60 -16.70
CA THR A 192 4.84 21.73 -18.10
C THR A 192 4.39 20.41 -18.73
N GLY A 193 4.54 19.28 -18.04
CA GLY A 193 4.21 17.95 -18.55
C GLY A 193 2.91 17.39 -17.95
N THR A 194 2.23 16.53 -18.71
CA THR A 194 1.21 15.63 -18.16
C THR A 194 1.69 14.21 -18.35
N ARG A 195 1.68 13.43 -17.27
CA ARG A 195 1.95 11.99 -17.31
C ARG A 195 0.77 11.23 -16.78
N ASN A 196 0.66 9.98 -17.18
CA ASN A 196 -0.39 9.10 -16.70
C ASN A 196 0.10 8.28 -15.51
N VAL A 197 -0.71 8.21 -14.46
CA VAL A 197 -0.48 7.42 -13.26
C VAL A 197 -1.46 6.24 -13.27
N VAL A 198 -0.93 5.02 -13.19
CA VAL A 198 -1.77 3.82 -13.08
C VAL A 198 -2.42 3.78 -11.71
N VAL A 199 -3.74 3.59 -11.69
CA VAL A 199 -4.54 3.41 -10.49
C VAL A 199 -5.40 2.16 -10.68
N THR A 200 -5.36 1.24 -9.72
CA THR A 200 -6.20 0.04 -9.73
C THR A 200 -7.17 0.06 -8.58
N ARG A 201 -8.36 -0.48 -8.82
CA ARG A 201 -9.39 -0.67 -7.81
C ARG A 201 -9.45 -2.14 -7.47
N ASN A 202 -9.31 -2.45 -6.19
CA ASN A 202 -9.34 -3.80 -5.69
C ASN A 202 -10.43 -3.97 -4.65
N GLU A 203 -10.90 -5.19 -4.50
CA GLU A 203 -11.73 -5.60 -3.38
C GLU A 203 -11.05 -5.26 -2.04
N TYR A 204 -11.85 -4.76 -1.10
CA TYR A 204 -11.41 -4.59 0.28
C TYR A 204 -11.56 -5.92 1.03
N VAL A 205 -10.44 -6.48 1.51
CA VAL A 205 -10.45 -7.65 2.39
C VAL A 205 -10.65 -7.20 3.85
N PRO A 206 -11.82 -7.46 4.48
CA PRO A 206 -12.13 -6.88 5.78
C PRO A 206 -11.25 -7.43 6.90
N ARG A 207 -10.71 -6.52 7.72
CA ARG A 207 -9.85 -6.87 8.88
C ARG A 207 -8.62 -7.72 8.48
N ALA A 208 -8.12 -7.51 7.27
CA ALA A 208 -6.90 -8.15 6.80
C ALA A 208 -5.68 -7.73 7.62
N LEU A 209 -4.82 -8.70 7.94
CA LEU A 209 -3.54 -8.55 8.62
C LEU A 209 -2.42 -8.93 7.67
N GLU A 210 -1.34 -8.15 7.63
CA GLU A 210 -0.18 -8.46 6.78
C GLU A 210 0.58 -9.65 7.38
N ALA A 211 0.87 -10.67 6.56
CA ALA A 211 1.63 -11.84 6.97
C ALA A 211 3.12 -11.62 6.69
N HIS A 212 4.01 -12.05 7.59
CA HIS A 212 5.45 -12.05 7.36
C HIS A 212 6.07 -13.37 7.83
N LEU A 213 7.02 -13.89 7.06
CA LEU A 213 7.75 -15.10 7.36
C LEU A 213 9.00 -14.80 8.18
N ILE A 214 9.12 -15.44 9.35
CA ILE A 214 10.30 -15.38 10.22
C ILE A 214 11.04 -16.72 10.17
N GLY A 215 12.36 -16.66 10.04
CA GLY A 215 13.25 -17.84 10.09
C GLY A 215 13.67 -18.40 8.72
N SER A 216 13.35 -17.73 7.61
CA SER A 216 13.93 -18.08 6.30
C SER A 216 15.36 -17.54 6.26
N VAL A 217 16.35 -18.43 6.27
CA VAL A 217 17.78 -18.05 6.24
C VAL A 217 18.23 -17.63 4.84
N ASP A 218 17.53 -18.08 3.79
CA ASP A 218 18.00 -17.93 2.39
C ASP A 218 16.98 -17.27 1.44
N GLY A 219 15.93 -16.62 1.97
CA GLY A 219 14.86 -16.06 1.14
C GLY A 219 14.04 -17.11 0.39
N THR A 220 14.17 -18.38 0.77
CA THR A 220 13.36 -19.46 0.20
C THR A 220 12.02 -19.53 0.91
N THR A 221 10.93 -19.45 0.15
CA THR A 221 9.56 -19.69 0.62
C THR A 221 9.27 -21.17 0.86
N ALA A 222 10.26 -22.04 0.67
CA ALA A 222 10.16 -23.48 0.84
C ALA A 222 9.66 -23.79 2.26
N ARG A 223 8.52 -24.48 2.36
CA ARG A 223 7.88 -24.84 3.64
C ARG A 223 8.92 -25.49 4.56
N SER A 224 9.21 -24.83 5.68
CA SER A 224 10.06 -25.37 6.75
C SER A 224 9.24 -25.51 8.03
N PRO A 225 9.37 -26.60 8.79
CA PRO A 225 8.75 -26.73 10.10
C PRO A 225 9.14 -25.60 11.06
N GLU A 226 10.33 -25.04 10.86
CA GLU A 226 10.88 -23.95 11.67
C GLU A 226 10.33 -22.57 11.30
N HIS A 227 9.72 -22.45 10.11
CA HIS A 227 9.11 -21.21 9.68
C HIS A 227 7.93 -20.84 10.58
N ARG A 228 7.96 -19.59 11.02
CA ARG A 228 6.86 -18.96 11.74
C ARG A 228 6.31 -17.83 10.91
N ILE A 229 4.99 -17.77 10.78
CA ILE A 229 4.33 -16.60 10.19
C ILE A 229 3.89 -15.68 11.32
N VAL A 230 4.23 -14.41 11.22
CA VAL A 230 3.74 -13.34 12.08
C VAL A 230 2.66 -12.58 11.32
N LEU A 231 1.51 -12.39 11.95
CA LEU A 231 0.43 -11.55 11.45
C LEU A 231 0.55 -10.18 12.12
N ILE A 232 0.77 -9.15 11.31
CA ILE A 232 0.99 -7.79 11.78
C ILE A 232 -0.34 -7.09 11.97
N GLU A 233 -0.58 -6.68 13.21
CA GLU A 233 -1.75 -5.90 13.60
C GLU A 233 -1.44 -4.40 13.56
N ARG A 234 -0.18 -4.02 13.79
CA ARG A 234 0.25 -2.61 13.79
C ARG A 234 1.75 -2.45 13.58
N PHE A 235 2.16 -1.47 12.77
CA PHE A 235 3.56 -1.03 12.70
C PHE A 235 3.86 0.11 13.68
N ARG A 236 5.09 0.17 14.19
CA ARG A 236 5.62 1.23 15.06
C ARG A 236 6.75 1.97 14.34
N THR A 237 6.67 3.29 14.28
CA THR A 237 7.69 4.15 13.67
C THR A 237 8.53 4.90 14.70
N SER A 238 9.74 5.33 14.30
CA SER A 238 10.61 6.14 15.15
C SER A 238 10.07 7.57 15.30
N SER A 239 10.10 8.12 16.51
CA SER A 239 9.79 9.53 16.74
C SER A 239 10.86 10.48 16.16
N GLU A 240 12.11 10.03 16.10
CA GLU A 240 13.25 10.80 15.57
C GLU A 240 13.34 10.69 14.04
N HIS A 241 13.00 9.53 13.51
CA HIS A 241 12.99 9.21 12.07
C HIS A 241 11.64 8.61 11.65
N PRO A 242 10.58 9.42 11.47
CA PRO A 242 9.21 8.91 11.26
C PRO A 242 9.01 7.97 10.07
N ALA A 243 9.85 8.08 9.04
CA ALA A 243 9.84 7.17 7.89
C ALA A 243 10.33 5.75 8.22
N GLN A 244 11.02 5.57 9.35
CA GLN A 244 11.58 4.29 9.76
C GLN A 244 10.58 3.50 10.61
N ILE A 245 10.21 2.31 10.14
CA ILE A 245 9.55 1.28 10.97
C ILE A 245 10.61 0.70 11.91
N ILE A 246 10.39 0.83 13.22
CA ILE A 246 11.28 0.32 14.27
C ILE A 246 10.71 -0.88 15.02
N GLY A 247 9.48 -1.27 14.70
CA GLY A 247 8.88 -2.48 15.25
C GLY A 247 7.47 -2.70 14.73
N ALA A 248 6.87 -3.79 15.19
CA ALA A 248 5.48 -4.11 14.93
C ALA A 248 4.85 -4.80 16.14
N HIS A 249 3.53 -4.64 16.27
CA HIS A 249 2.68 -5.46 17.12
C HIS A 249 1.96 -6.47 16.24
N GLY A 250 1.89 -7.70 16.72
CA GLY A 250 1.26 -8.79 16.02
C GLY A 250 1.31 -10.06 16.83
N ARG A 251 0.84 -11.14 16.22
CA ARG A 251 0.84 -12.47 16.81
C ARG A 251 1.41 -13.48 15.83
N TYR A 252 1.88 -14.60 16.35
CA TYR A 252 2.16 -15.74 15.50
C TYR A 252 0.85 -16.31 14.95
N ALA A 253 0.86 -16.67 13.67
CA ALA A 253 -0.18 -17.50 13.10
C ALA A 253 -0.17 -18.86 13.79
N SER A 254 -1.36 -19.41 14.04
CA SER A 254 -1.49 -20.81 14.47
C SER A 254 -1.05 -21.76 13.35
N LEU A 255 -0.85 -23.03 13.69
CA LEU A 255 -0.48 -24.05 12.70
C LEU A 255 -1.52 -24.16 11.57
N ASP A 256 -2.82 -24.13 11.90
CA ASP A 256 -3.89 -24.18 10.90
C ASP A 256 -3.86 -22.97 9.96
N GLU A 257 -3.76 -21.76 10.53
CA GLU A 257 -3.67 -20.52 9.74
C GLU A 257 -2.46 -20.56 8.80
N ARG A 258 -1.32 -21.05 9.29
CA ARG A 258 -0.08 -21.21 8.52
C ARG A 258 -0.26 -22.18 7.35
N GLU A 259 -0.81 -23.37 7.59
CA GLU A 259 -1.01 -24.35 6.53
C GLU A 259 -2.02 -23.85 5.48
N ARG A 260 -3.07 -23.14 5.90
CA ARG A 260 -4.02 -22.51 4.97
C ARG A 260 -3.37 -21.42 4.11
N MET A 261 -2.49 -20.60 4.70
CA MET A 261 -1.72 -19.60 3.95
C MET A 261 -0.78 -20.25 2.92
N TYR A 262 -0.06 -21.31 3.31
CA TYR A 262 0.77 -22.03 2.34
C TYR A 262 -0.04 -22.70 1.24
N GLN A 263 -1.19 -23.28 1.58
CA GLN A 263 -2.07 -23.88 0.59
C GLN A 263 -2.56 -22.84 -0.43
N ALA A 264 -2.97 -21.66 0.05
CA ALA A 264 -3.38 -20.56 -0.83
C ALA A 264 -2.28 -20.12 -1.80
N VAL A 265 -1.03 -20.01 -1.32
CA VAL A 265 0.13 -19.68 -2.16
C VAL A 265 0.37 -20.78 -3.21
N ASP A 266 0.32 -22.05 -2.80
CA ASP A 266 0.55 -23.18 -3.71
C ASP A 266 -0.56 -23.31 -4.75
N ASP A 267 -1.82 -23.09 -4.37
CA ASP A 267 -2.97 -23.13 -5.28
C ASP A 267 -2.85 -22.05 -6.37
N VAL A 268 -2.51 -20.82 -5.97
CA VAL A 268 -2.30 -19.72 -6.93
C VAL A 268 -1.06 -19.97 -7.79
N ALA A 269 0.04 -20.44 -7.22
CA ALA A 269 1.24 -20.76 -7.99
C ALA A 269 0.99 -21.88 -9.01
N ALA A 270 0.24 -22.92 -8.62
CA ALA A 270 -0.13 -24.01 -9.52
C ALA A 270 -1.04 -23.53 -10.66
N ALA A 271 -2.00 -22.66 -10.35
CA ALA A 271 -2.89 -22.06 -11.34
C ALA A 271 -2.17 -21.08 -12.29
N ALA A 272 -1.15 -20.35 -11.80
CA ALA A 272 -0.38 -19.39 -12.59
C ALA A 272 0.72 -20.03 -13.46
N ALA A 273 1.22 -21.20 -13.08
CA ALA A 273 2.32 -21.91 -13.75
C ALA A 273 2.18 -22.08 -15.29
N PRO A 274 0.97 -22.27 -15.88
CA PRO A 274 0.82 -22.38 -17.33
C PRO A 274 1.08 -21.08 -18.09
N ASP A 275 0.86 -19.93 -17.45
CA ASP A 275 0.79 -18.65 -18.14
C ASP A 275 2.01 -17.77 -17.85
N LEU A 276 2.44 -17.65 -16.58
CA LEU A 276 3.37 -16.60 -16.16
C LEU A 276 4.25 -17.03 -14.95
N PRO A 277 5.48 -16.50 -14.80
CA PRO A 277 6.36 -16.80 -13.67
C PRO A 277 6.08 -15.94 -12.42
N TYR A 278 4.81 -15.61 -12.15
CA TYR A 278 4.48 -14.81 -10.97
C TYR A 278 4.71 -15.58 -9.68
N ARG A 279 5.10 -14.84 -8.66
CA ARG A 279 5.32 -15.32 -7.30
C ARG A 279 4.41 -14.58 -6.35
N VAL A 280 4.10 -15.26 -5.26
CA VAL A 280 3.51 -14.63 -4.08
C VAL A 280 4.61 -14.62 -3.04
N ASP A 281 5.07 -13.43 -2.66
CA ASP A 281 6.05 -13.29 -1.59
C ASP A 281 5.35 -12.87 -0.30
N LEU A 282 5.32 -13.79 0.68
CA LEU A 282 4.75 -13.53 1.99
C LEU A 282 5.37 -12.27 2.63
N ASN A 283 6.68 -12.02 2.47
CA ASN A 283 7.36 -10.92 3.14
C ASN A 283 7.15 -9.56 2.49
N HIS A 284 6.61 -9.50 1.27
CA HIS A 284 6.32 -8.25 0.57
C HIS A 284 4.90 -7.74 0.87
N GLY A 285 4.14 -8.51 1.65
CA GLY A 285 2.74 -8.25 1.96
C GLY A 285 1.82 -8.47 0.76
N ASP A 286 2.23 -9.40 -0.12
CA ASP A 286 1.42 -9.91 -1.24
C ASP A 286 0.30 -10.83 -0.72
N LEU A 287 0.45 -11.35 0.51
CA LEU A 287 -0.50 -12.20 1.21
C LEU A 287 -0.97 -11.53 2.52
N VAL A 288 -2.29 -11.50 2.71
CA VAL A 288 -2.91 -11.05 3.97
C VAL A 288 -3.77 -12.15 4.57
N TRP A 289 -3.95 -12.10 5.89
CA TRP A 289 -4.85 -12.98 6.62
C TRP A 289 -6.09 -12.23 7.08
N SER A 290 -7.27 -12.78 6.81
CA SER A 290 -8.54 -12.28 7.33
C SER A 290 -9.28 -13.36 8.12
N PRO A 291 -10.34 -13.01 8.88
CA PRO A 291 -11.20 -14.03 9.50
C PRO A 291 -11.84 -15.01 8.51
N GLY A 292 -12.01 -14.62 7.22
CA GLY A 292 -12.47 -15.51 6.17
C GLY A 292 -11.40 -16.49 5.67
N GLY A 293 -10.13 -16.20 5.93
CA GLY A 293 -8.98 -16.95 5.45
C GLY A 293 -7.92 -16.07 4.79
N PRO A 294 -6.93 -16.70 4.14
CA PRO A 294 -5.90 -15.99 3.40
C PRO A 294 -6.48 -15.30 2.17
N ALA A 295 -5.89 -14.18 1.78
CA ALA A 295 -6.17 -13.51 0.52
C ALA A 295 -4.86 -12.98 -0.07
N ILE A 296 -4.63 -13.27 -1.35
CA ILE A 296 -3.51 -12.77 -2.15
C ILE A 296 -3.95 -11.44 -2.75
N VAL A 297 -3.22 -10.38 -2.42
CA VAL A 297 -3.54 -9.00 -2.77
C VAL A 297 -2.57 -8.39 -3.77
N ALA A 298 -1.48 -9.11 -4.09
CA ALA A 298 -0.54 -8.78 -5.14
C ALA A 298 0.15 -10.04 -5.68
N LEU A 299 0.73 -9.90 -6.87
CA LEU A 299 1.63 -10.87 -7.49
C LEU A 299 2.93 -10.16 -7.84
N SER A 300 4.07 -10.84 -7.76
CA SER A 300 5.42 -10.30 -8.01
C SER A 300 6.26 -11.12 -8.98
#